data_AF-A0A0D0TY89-F1
#
_entry.id   AF-A0A0D0TY89-F1
#
_cell.length_a   1.000
_cell.length_b   1.000
_cell.length_c   1.000
_cell.angle_alpha   90.00
_cell.angle_beta   90.00
_cell.angle_gamma   90.00
#
_symmetry.space_group_name_H-M   'P 1'
#
loop_
_entity.id
_entity.type
_entity.pdbx_description
1 polymer ?
#
loop_
_entity_poly.entity_id
_entity_poly.type
_entity_poly.pdbx_seq_one_letter_code
_entity_poly.pdbx_strand_id
1 'polypeptide(L)'
;MSAGPPSFARNFPTSTAEPSAYFKWPGITWDSTKAVREVLEENDRGYDIFESVRYPAGPDRKDVDETKVPKRITREDWGNYLGNKGCYGPYLVFFHDEIARLGPQGVLEEYIFSPQANWETFIDPTGKDQGPPNMFNRLVAGAIHPFIHTGFGLEFNDRVVLAEGLAETAVHQDVIVNLVVPSSHIQPLFTTPSPPRPSSSPSLLSIYTSILSSPTLKPQPYDPESMVNDQLKSSVEGPKAAELRGMVGRWSLSDEEVADGPEGWQKKFNEIAVFVTLLACATGRKGKDIRVDFFLMHTLTSSIFLPAYLSRLPLSLRRALLRRYIIEVFHFALARGRPPIDPELIMSYALYPTINTEGSEEALKQLVKEDKALGKGTKEERNVWLSLLESAMIYPDSHVIKSIRSLVHYASLLGNSPAGGLPGTYNEEGKGAGKEEAVKGMIKLDGSMFLRAAGAIMTTMAPGGQGAWDRSQLGYDEAWE
;
A
#
# COMPACT_ATOMS: atom_id res chain seq x y z
N MET A 1 4.32 -30.42 -23.63
CA MET A 1 5.13 -30.81 -22.45
C MET A 1 5.31 -29.53 -21.66
N SER A 2 4.71 -29.40 -20.47
CA SER A 2 4.97 -28.21 -19.65
C SER A 2 6.44 -28.24 -19.28
N ALA A 3 7.17 -27.17 -19.62
CA ALA A 3 8.50 -26.99 -19.07
C ALA A 3 8.31 -26.95 -17.55
N GLY A 4 8.86 -27.93 -16.83
CA GLY A 4 8.87 -27.87 -15.37
C GLY A 4 9.56 -26.59 -14.89
N PRO A 5 9.35 -26.18 -13.63
CA PRO A 5 10.03 -25.01 -13.06
C PRO A 5 11.53 -25.07 -13.36
N PRO A 6 12.18 -23.95 -13.74
CA PRO A 6 13.60 -23.94 -14.10
C PRO A 6 14.42 -24.58 -12.98
N SER A 7 15.56 -25.19 -13.32
CA SER A 7 16.38 -25.95 -12.36
C SER A 7 16.75 -25.17 -11.10
N PHE A 8 16.73 -23.83 -11.17
CA PHE A 8 16.98 -22.92 -10.05
C PHE A 8 15.83 -22.93 -9.02
N ALA A 9 14.58 -23.15 -9.43
CA ALA A 9 13.42 -23.15 -8.53
C ALA A 9 13.33 -24.37 -7.61
N ARG A 10 13.95 -25.50 -7.97
CA ARG A 10 14.01 -26.69 -7.10
C ARG A 10 14.91 -26.50 -5.87
N ASN A 11 15.73 -25.45 -5.87
CA ASN A 11 16.68 -25.16 -4.80
C ASN A 11 16.25 -23.97 -3.93
N PHE A 12 15.03 -23.43 -4.10
CA PHE A 12 14.57 -22.37 -3.22
C PHE A 12 14.33 -22.93 -1.81
N PRO A 13 14.84 -22.26 -0.77
CA PRO A 13 14.58 -22.67 0.60
C PRO A 13 13.09 -22.57 0.91
N THR A 14 12.60 -23.44 1.78
CA THR A 14 11.21 -23.38 2.25
C THR A 14 10.97 -22.05 2.98
N SER A 15 9.80 -21.45 2.77
CA SER A 15 9.31 -20.29 3.54
C SER A 15 9.52 -20.50 5.04
N THR A 16 10.08 -19.49 5.69
CA THR A 16 10.29 -19.45 7.15
C THR A 16 9.33 -18.50 7.84
N ALA A 17 8.19 -18.16 7.21
CA ALA A 17 7.24 -17.19 7.73
C ALA A 17 6.87 -17.47 9.19
N GLU A 18 7.01 -16.42 10.00
CA GLU A 18 6.66 -16.35 11.42
C GLU A 18 5.38 -15.51 11.60
N PRO A 19 4.65 -15.66 12.71
CA PRO A 19 3.57 -14.74 13.04
C PRO A 19 4.06 -13.29 13.10
N SER A 20 3.20 -12.37 12.67
CA SER A 20 3.59 -10.95 12.65
C SER A 20 3.97 -10.42 14.03
N ALA A 21 5.14 -9.81 14.12
CA ALA A 21 5.58 -9.13 15.34
C ALA A 21 4.77 -7.84 15.62
N TYR A 22 4.10 -7.29 14.61
CA TYR A 22 3.40 -6.00 14.65
C TYR A 22 1.91 -6.14 14.87
N PHE A 23 1.29 -7.22 14.35
CA PHE A 23 -0.13 -7.49 14.51
C PHE A 23 -0.33 -8.69 15.44
N LYS A 24 -0.52 -8.40 16.73
CA LYS A 24 -0.72 -9.43 17.75
C LYS A 24 -2.21 -9.67 17.99
N TRP A 25 -2.74 -10.78 17.49
CA TRP A 25 -4.09 -11.26 17.83
C TRP A 25 -4.02 -12.47 18.78
N PRO A 26 -4.80 -12.49 19.87
CA PRO A 26 -4.95 -13.69 20.68
C PRO A 26 -5.51 -14.85 19.85
N GLY A 27 -4.97 -16.06 20.02
CA GLY A 27 -5.50 -17.27 19.35
C GLY A 27 -4.88 -17.60 17.98
N ILE A 28 -3.82 -16.89 17.55
CA ILE A 28 -3.03 -17.30 16.38
C ILE A 28 -2.33 -18.64 16.68
N THR A 29 -2.78 -19.69 16.01
CA THR A 29 -2.15 -21.03 15.99
C THR A 29 -1.27 -21.20 14.75
N TRP A 30 -0.45 -22.26 14.71
CA TRP A 30 0.29 -22.63 13.50
C TRP A 30 -0.62 -22.78 12.26
N ASP A 31 -1.84 -23.29 12.44
CA ASP A 31 -2.82 -23.43 11.36
C ASP A 31 -3.33 -22.07 10.86
N SER A 32 -3.40 -21.04 11.70
CA SER A 32 -3.71 -19.67 11.25
C SER A 32 -2.54 -18.99 10.52
N THR A 33 -1.30 -19.37 10.82
CA THR A 33 -0.12 -18.99 10.02
C THR A 33 -0.11 -19.71 8.66
N LYS A 34 -0.78 -20.87 8.54
CA LYS A 34 -1.00 -21.54 7.25
C LYS A 34 -1.82 -20.67 6.30
N ALA A 35 -2.82 -19.91 6.77
CA ALA A 35 -3.57 -18.99 5.91
C ALA A 35 -2.71 -17.81 5.42
N VAL A 36 -1.78 -17.30 6.25
CA VAL A 36 -0.76 -16.35 5.79
C VAL A 36 0.13 -16.99 4.73
N ARG A 37 0.56 -18.24 4.94
CA ARG A 37 1.30 -19.00 3.92
C ARG A 37 0.47 -19.24 2.68
N GLU A 38 -0.82 -19.52 2.77
CA GLU A 38 -1.70 -19.70 1.62
C GLU A 38 -1.92 -18.37 0.88
N VAL A 39 -2.01 -17.23 1.56
CA VAL A 39 -2.04 -15.91 0.92
C VAL A 39 -0.70 -15.55 0.27
N LEU A 40 0.43 -15.92 0.89
CA LEU A 40 1.75 -15.76 0.30
C LEU A 40 1.93 -16.72 -0.90
N GLU A 41 1.49 -17.97 -0.77
CA GLU A 41 1.48 -19.00 -1.81
C GLU A 41 0.46 -18.68 -2.91
N GLU A 42 -0.64 -17.97 -2.64
CA GLU A 42 -1.64 -17.53 -3.63
C GLU A 42 -1.22 -16.21 -4.28
N ASN A 43 -0.56 -15.30 -3.56
CA ASN A 43 0.21 -14.24 -4.21
C ASN A 43 1.30 -14.83 -5.12
N ASP A 44 1.86 -16.00 -4.79
CA ASP A 44 2.82 -16.77 -5.60
C ASP A 44 2.16 -17.63 -6.71
N ARG A 45 0.88 -18.05 -6.57
CA ARG A 45 0.19 -18.96 -7.53
C ARG A 45 -0.93 -18.32 -8.37
N GLY A 46 -1.71 -17.42 -7.79
CA GLY A 46 -2.91 -16.83 -8.41
C GLY A 46 -2.73 -15.36 -8.82
N TYR A 47 -1.87 -14.63 -8.11
CA TYR A 47 -1.51 -13.23 -8.39
C TYR A 47 -0.01 -13.04 -8.60
N ASP A 48 0.71 -14.11 -8.96
CA ASP A 48 2.04 -13.96 -9.48
C ASP A 48 1.87 -13.34 -10.88
N ILE A 49 1.74 -12.01 -10.88
CA ILE A 49 1.93 -11.13 -12.02
C ILE A 49 3.27 -11.43 -12.72
N PHE A 50 4.13 -12.20 -12.06
CA PHE A 50 5.36 -12.74 -12.57
C PHE A 50 5.40 -14.27 -12.72
N GLU A 51 4.32 -15.07 -12.62
CA GLU A 51 4.44 -16.53 -12.88
C GLU A 51 4.81 -16.73 -14.34
N SER A 52 4.11 -15.98 -15.21
CA SER A 52 4.45 -15.85 -16.63
C SER A 52 5.83 -15.21 -16.85
N VAL A 53 6.39 -14.51 -15.86
CA VAL A 53 7.64 -13.73 -15.93
C VAL A 53 8.85 -14.43 -15.32
N ARG A 54 8.64 -15.38 -14.41
CA ARG A 54 9.63 -16.33 -13.84
C ARG A 54 10.26 -17.16 -14.94
N TYR A 55 9.49 -17.43 -16.00
CA TYR A 55 9.98 -18.05 -17.21
C TYR A 55 10.28 -16.96 -18.22
N PRO A 56 11.55 -16.73 -18.59
CA PRO A 56 11.86 -15.83 -19.70
C PRO A 56 11.33 -16.40 -21.03
N ALA A 57 10.98 -17.70 -21.06
CA ALA A 57 10.45 -18.43 -22.22
C ALA A 57 8.98 -18.81 -22.07
N GLY A 58 8.15 -18.41 -23.04
CA GLY A 58 6.76 -18.83 -23.18
C GLY A 58 6.12 -18.26 -24.45
N PRO A 59 5.11 -18.94 -25.05
CA PRO A 59 4.47 -18.49 -26.29
C PRO A 59 3.85 -17.08 -26.19
N ASP A 60 3.54 -16.62 -24.97
CA ASP A 60 2.90 -15.33 -24.69
C ASP A 60 3.87 -14.22 -24.22
N ARG A 61 5.18 -14.51 -24.10
CA ARG A 61 6.19 -13.59 -23.52
C ARG A 61 7.01 -12.83 -24.57
N LYS A 62 6.31 -12.19 -25.51
CA LYS A 62 6.94 -11.36 -26.56
C LYS A 62 7.63 -10.09 -26.01
N ASP A 63 7.36 -9.75 -24.76
CA ASP A 63 7.94 -8.60 -24.06
C ASP A 63 9.36 -8.86 -23.52
N VAL A 64 9.84 -10.11 -23.53
CA VAL A 64 11.17 -10.49 -23.04
C VAL A 64 12.03 -11.13 -24.12
N ASP A 65 13.24 -10.59 -24.25
CA ASP A 65 14.29 -11.16 -25.07
C ASP A 65 15.16 -12.06 -24.19
N GLU A 66 14.91 -13.38 -24.27
CA GLU A 66 15.64 -14.40 -23.51
C GLU A 66 17.17 -14.31 -23.69
N THR A 67 17.62 -13.86 -24.86
CA THR A 67 19.07 -13.75 -25.15
C THR A 67 19.76 -12.67 -24.30
N LYS A 68 18.97 -11.78 -23.68
CA LYS A 68 19.43 -10.69 -22.81
C LYS A 68 19.20 -10.97 -21.33
N VAL A 69 18.75 -12.18 -20.97
CA VAL A 69 18.58 -12.58 -19.57
C VAL A 69 19.86 -13.29 -19.09
N PRO A 70 20.57 -12.75 -18.08
CA PRO A 70 21.77 -13.38 -17.57
C PRO A 70 21.43 -14.69 -16.86
N LYS A 71 22.34 -15.67 -16.92
CA LYS A 71 22.18 -16.92 -16.16
C LYS A 71 22.24 -16.69 -14.66
N ARG A 72 23.00 -15.69 -14.22
CA ARG A 72 23.17 -15.30 -12.81
C ARG A 72 23.53 -13.83 -12.76
N ILE A 73 23.03 -13.15 -11.73
CA ILE A 73 23.38 -11.78 -11.39
C ILE A 73 24.35 -11.81 -10.20
N THR A 74 25.32 -10.92 -10.21
CA THR A 74 26.42 -10.79 -9.25
C THR A 74 26.47 -9.37 -8.69
N ARG A 75 27.27 -9.15 -7.64
CA ARG A 75 27.43 -7.81 -7.04
C ARG A 75 28.09 -6.82 -8.00
N GLU A 76 28.84 -7.32 -8.97
CA GLU A 76 29.54 -6.52 -9.95
C GLU A 76 28.63 -6.06 -11.11
N ASP A 77 27.51 -6.76 -11.36
CA ASP A 77 26.65 -6.51 -12.53
C ASP A 77 25.15 -6.36 -12.21
N TRP A 78 24.75 -6.32 -10.93
CA TRP A 78 23.34 -6.23 -10.54
C TRP A 78 22.61 -5.00 -11.08
N GLY A 79 23.31 -3.88 -11.33
CA GLY A 79 22.71 -2.68 -11.91
C GLY A 79 22.40 -2.79 -13.41
N ASN A 80 22.92 -3.80 -14.11
CA ASN A 80 22.88 -3.86 -15.59
C ASN A 80 21.52 -4.25 -16.17
N TYR A 81 20.68 -4.92 -15.37
CA TYR A 81 19.49 -5.61 -15.87
C TYR A 81 18.19 -5.05 -15.28
N LEU A 82 18.26 -3.88 -14.65
CA LEU A 82 17.13 -3.26 -13.97
C LEU A 82 16.02 -2.87 -14.96
N GLY A 83 14.76 -3.06 -14.55
CA GLY A 83 13.59 -2.84 -15.39
C GLY A 83 13.31 -3.98 -16.39
N ASN A 84 14.20 -4.96 -16.50
CA ASN A 84 13.96 -6.11 -17.37
C ASN A 84 13.15 -7.17 -16.62
N LYS A 85 11.86 -7.28 -16.93
CA LYS A 85 10.94 -8.31 -16.41
C LYS A 85 11.54 -9.71 -16.51
N GLY A 86 12.22 -10.05 -17.60
CA GLY A 86 12.82 -11.38 -17.81
C GLY A 86 13.90 -11.75 -16.79
N CYS A 87 14.43 -10.77 -16.06
CA CYS A 87 15.48 -10.97 -15.07
C CYS A 87 14.94 -11.25 -13.65
N TYR A 88 13.62 -11.42 -13.47
CA TYR A 88 13.03 -11.68 -12.15
C TYR A 88 13.66 -12.92 -11.49
N GLY A 89 13.71 -14.04 -12.21
CA GLY A 89 14.32 -15.28 -11.71
C GLY A 89 15.80 -15.11 -11.31
N PRO A 90 16.66 -14.55 -12.18
CA PRO A 90 18.04 -14.22 -11.83
C PRO A 90 18.18 -13.27 -10.62
N TYR A 91 17.35 -12.23 -10.51
CA TYR A 91 17.36 -11.34 -9.35
C TYR A 91 16.87 -12.01 -8.07
N LEU A 92 15.90 -12.93 -8.16
CA LEU A 92 15.43 -13.70 -7.02
C LEU A 92 16.58 -14.51 -6.40
N VAL A 93 17.36 -15.20 -7.23
CA VAL A 93 18.55 -15.93 -6.77
C VAL A 93 19.58 -14.98 -6.15
N PHE A 94 19.84 -13.84 -6.80
CA PHE A 94 20.76 -12.83 -6.28
C PHE A 94 20.35 -12.32 -4.89
N PHE A 95 19.08 -11.94 -4.72
CA PHE A 95 18.60 -11.42 -3.44
C PHE A 95 18.51 -12.49 -2.35
N HIS A 96 18.29 -13.76 -2.68
CA HIS A 96 18.49 -14.84 -1.72
C HIS A 96 19.91 -14.88 -1.16
N ASP A 97 20.91 -14.83 -2.05
CA ASP A 97 22.33 -14.82 -1.66
C ASP A 97 22.67 -13.58 -0.82
N GLU A 98 22.19 -12.40 -1.22
CA GLU A 98 22.47 -11.15 -0.52
C GLU A 98 21.70 -11.03 0.82
N ILE A 99 20.48 -11.55 0.94
CA ILE A 99 19.77 -11.66 2.23
C ILE A 99 20.49 -12.64 3.16
N ALA A 100 21.03 -13.74 2.65
CA ALA A 100 21.84 -14.66 3.45
C ALA A 100 23.11 -13.97 3.98
N ARG A 101 23.73 -13.10 3.18
CA ARG A 101 24.95 -12.35 3.53
C ARG A 101 24.70 -11.19 4.49
N LEU A 102 23.70 -10.37 4.21
CA LEU A 102 23.46 -9.07 4.88
C LEU A 102 22.37 -9.12 5.95
N GLY A 103 21.50 -10.13 5.88
CA GLY A 103 20.23 -10.13 6.60
C GLY A 103 19.21 -9.12 6.05
N PRO A 104 17.99 -9.12 6.60
CA PRO A 104 16.88 -8.31 6.07
C PRO A 104 17.11 -6.79 6.10
N GLN A 105 17.73 -6.26 7.17
CA GLN A 105 18.00 -4.83 7.25
C GLN A 105 19.14 -4.42 6.31
N GLY A 106 20.25 -5.17 6.32
CA GLY A 106 21.42 -4.85 5.51
C GLY A 106 21.13 -4.88 4.01
N VAL A 107 20.30 -5.81 3.53
CA VAL A 107 19.94 -5.86 2.10
C VAL A 107 19.13 -4.63 1.67
N LEU A 108 18.27 -4.10 2.53
CA LEU A 108 17.53 -2.86 2.25
C LEU A 108 18.47 -1.66 2.22
N GLU A 109 19.34 -1.55 3.22
CA GLU A 109 20.31 -0.45 3.29
C GLU A 109 21.25 -0.46 2.08
N GLU A 110 21.70 -1.64 1.62
CA GLU A 110 22.61 -1.76 0.48
C GLU A 110 21.92 -1.60 -0.88
N TYR A 111 20.78 -2.27 -1.11
CA TYR A 111 20.18 -2.37 -2.45
C TYR A 111 18.95 -1.49 -2.66
N ILE A 112 18.38 -0.89 -1.62
CA ILE A 112 17.24 0.03 -1.74
C ILE A 112 17.63 1.46 -1.36
N PHE A 113 18.40 1.64 -0.29
CA PHE A 113 18.60 2.96 0.32
C PHE A 113 20.01 3.54 0.16
N SER A 114 20.96 2.80 -0.42
CA SER A 114 22.33 3.29 -0.58
C SER A 114 22.46 4.34 -1.69
N PRO A 115 23.53 5.15 -1.67
CA PRO A 115 23.89 6.02 -2.79
C PRO A 115 24.03 5.26 -4.11
N GLN A 116 24.75 4.13 -4.10
CA GLN A 116 24.96 3.25 -5.26
C GLN A 116 23.64 2.72 -5.82
N ALA A 117 22.65 2.47 -4.97
CA ALA A 117 21.34 2.01 -5.38
C ALA A 117 20.42 3.11 -5.95
N ASN A 118 20.82 4.39 -5.93
CA ASN A 118 19.88 5.47 -6.20
C ASN A 118 20.39 6.64 -7.05
N TRP A 119 21.52 7.25 -6.72
CA TRP A 119 21.95 8.48 -7.41
C TRP A 119 23.39 8.45 -7.88
N GLU A 120 24.21 7.51 -7.39
CA GLU A 120 25.52 7.26 -7.96
C GLU A 120 25.38 6.45 -9.25
N THR A 121 26.21 6.77 -10.23
CA THR A 121 26.25 6.06 -11.50
C THR A 121 26.74 4.63 -11.28
N PHE A 122 25.97 3.67 -11.77
CA PHE A 122 26.41 2.28 -11.83
C PHE A 122 27.28 2.07 -13.08
N ILE A 123 28.55 1.73 -12.87
CA ILE A 123 29.47 1.38 -13.94
C ILE A 123 29.63 -0.13 -13.95
N ASP A 124 29.32 -0.74 -15.08
CA ASP A 124 29.42 -2.19 -15.21
C ASP A 124 30.90 -2.67 -15.34
N PRO A 125 31.16 -3.98 -15.25
CA PRO A 125 32.53 -4.51 -15.34
C PRO A 125 33.23 -4.25 -16.69
N THR A 126 32.49 -3.85 -17.72
CA THR A 126 33.03 -3.46 -19.03
C THR A 126 33.37 -1.98 -19.11
N GLY A 127 33.07 -1.21 -18.06
CA GLY A 127 33.25 0.24 -18.00
C GLY A 127 32.08 1.03 -18.56
N LYS A 128 30.94 0.38 -18.87
CA LYS A 128 29.78 1.06 -19.43
C LYS A 128 28.94 1.69 -18.32
N ASP A 129 28.56 2.94 -18.55
CA ASP A 129 27.61 3.69 -17.73
C ASP A 129 26.19 3.15 -17.92
N GLN A 130 25.59 2.69 -16.81
CA GLN A 130 24.20 2.21 -16.75
C GLN A 130 23.25 3.24 -16.12
N GLY A 131 23.77 4.41 -15.74
CA GLY A 131 23.05 5.43 -14.99
C GLY A 131 22.81 5.06 -13.52
N PRO A 132 22.05 5.89 -12.79
CA PRO A 132 21.63 5.58 -11.44
C PRO A 132 20.58 4.46 -11.41
N PRO A 133 20.70 3.44 -10.52
CA PRO A 133 19.73 2.34 -10.41
C PRO A 133 18.29 2.73 -10.03
N ASN A 134 18.11 3.82 -9.27
CA ASN A 134 16.82 4.33 -8.77
C ASN A 134 15.97 3.30 -8.00
N MET A 135 16.60 2.40 -7.22
CA MET A 135 15.90 1.31 -6.53
C MET A 135 14.84 1.80 -5.54
N PHE A 136 15.07 2.93 -4.88
CA PHE A 136 14.07 3.50 -3.96
C PHE A 136 12.79 3.93 -4.67
N ASN A 137 12.90 4.45 -5.91
CA ASN A 137 11.74 4.77 -6.72
C ASN A 137 11.08 3.51 -7.28
N ARG A 138 11.87 2.51 -7.69
CA ARG A 138 11.34 1.23 -8.17
C ARG A 138 10.55 0.49 -7.09
N LEU A 139 10.91 0.66 -5.81
CA LEU A 139 10.22 0.03 -4.68
C LEU A 139 8.72 0.41 -4.65
N VAL A 140 8.38 1.62 -5.07
CA VAL A 140 6.99 2.12 -5.10
C VAL A 140 6.40 2.16 -6.51
N ALA A 141 7.08 1.60 -7.51
CA ALA A 141 6.54 1.44 -8.86
C ALA A 141 5.52 0.28 -8.91
N GLY A 142 4.93 0.03 -10.09
CA GLY A 142 4.08 -1.16 -10.29
C GLY A 142 2.88 -1.22 -9.35
N ALA A 143 2.16 -0.11 -9.17
CA ALA A 143 1.07 -0.01 -8.19
C ALA A 143 1.49 -0.34 -6.74
N ILE A 144 2.76 -0.07 -6.38
CA ILE A 144 3.33 -0.31 -5.03
C ILE A 144 3.44 -1.81 -4.69
N HIS A 145 3.31 -2.71 -5.66
CA HIS A 145 3.50 -4.16 -5.44
C HIS A 145 4.88 -4.52 -4.87
N PRO A 146 6.02 -3.96 -5.34
CA PRO A 146 7.32 -4.30 -4.76
C PRO A 146 7.43 -3.93 -3.27
N PHE A 147 6.85 -2.80 -2.87
CA PHE A 147 6.77 -2.38 -1.47
C PHE A 147 5.84 -3.26 -0.64
N ILE A 148 4.70 -3.69 -1.19
CA ILE A 148 3.79 -4.62 -0.50
C ILE A 148 4.50 -5.96 -0.27
N HIS A 149 5.15 -6.51 -1.29
CA HIS A 149 5.76 -7.83 -1.24
C HIS A 149 7.00 -7.86 -0.35
N THR A 150 7.86 -6.86 -0.48
CA THR A 150 8.98 -6.63 0.46
C THR A 150 8.45 -6.44 1.89
N GLY A 151 7.35 -5.70 2.06
CA GLY A 151 6.66 -5.51 3.33
C GLY A 151 6.21 -6.82 3.98
N PHE A 152 5.65 -7.75 3.21
CA PHE A 152 5.31 -9.09 3.69
C PHE A 152 6.54 -9.85 4.20
N GLY A 153 7.64 -9.84 3.44
CA GLY A 153 8.88 -10.49 3.86
C GLY A 153 9.44 -9.92 5.16
N LEU A 154 9.38 -8.59 5.35
CA LEU A 154 9.80 -7.94 6.59
C LEU A 154 8.86 -8.25 7.75
N GLU A 155 7.56 -8.22 7.52
CA GLU A 155 6.55 -8.38 8.56
C GLU A 155 6.55 -9.79 9.14
N PHE A 156 6.56 -10.79 8.27
CA PHE A 156 6.53 -12.21 8.63
C PHE A 156 7.94 -12.81 8.79
N ASN A 157 8.98 -11.97 8.74
CA ASN A 157 10.37 -12.39 8.84
C ASN A 157 10.72 -13.52 7.84
N ASP A 158 10.12 -13.47 6.65
CA ASP A 158 10.29 -14.46 5.59
C ASP A 158 11.31 -13.96 4.57
N ARG A 159 12.48 -14.61 4.56
CA ARG A 159 13.59 -14.29 3.67
C ARG A 159 13.28 -14.62 2.21
N VAL A 160 12.39 -15.56 1.94
CA VAL A 160 11.99 -15.94 0.58
C VAL A 160 11.14 -14.85 -0.02
N VAL A 161 10.06 -14.48 0.68
CA VAL A 161 9.16 -13.41 0.25
C VAL A 161 9.90 -12.06 0.18
N LEU A 162 10.85 -11.81 1.09
CA LEU A 162 11.70 -10.63 0.99
C LEU A 162 12.53 -10.62 -0.30
N ALA A 163 13.12 -11.76 -0.70
CA ALA A 163 13.88 -11.87 -1.94
C ALA A 163 13.00 -11.62 -3.17
N GLU A 164 11.76 -12.14 -3.15
CA GLU A 164 10.77 -11.91 -4.21
C GLU A 164 10.44 -10.42 -4.35
N GLY A 165 10.25 -9.70 -3.25
CA GLY A 165 9.89 -8.27 -3.30
C GLY A 165 11.03 -7.39 -3.78
N LEU A 166 12.27 -7.76 -3.46
CA LEU A 166 13.47 -7.09 -3.95
C LEU A 166 13.72 -7.40 -5.43
N ALA A 167 13.50 -8.65 -5.86
CA ALA A 167 13.57 -9.02 -7.26
C ALA A 167 12.50 -8.29 -8.09
N GLU A 168 11.29 -8.21 -7.55
CA GLU A 168 10.20 -7.41 -8.10
C GLU A 168 10.60 -5.94 -8.23
N THR A 169 11.23 -5.37 -7.20
CA THR A 169 11.75 -4.00 -7.24
C THR A 169 12.76 -3.84 -8.38
N ALA A 170 13.71 -4.75 -8.53
CA ALA A 170 14.74 -4.66 -9.57
C ALA A 170 14.17 -4.71 -11.00
N VAL A 171 13.13 -5.50 -11.25
CA VAL A 171 12.56 -5.66 -12.60
C VAL A 171 11.51 -4.63 -12.98
N HIS A 172 11.00 -3.86 -12.03
CA HIS A 172 10.03 -2.81 -12.34
C HIS A 172 10.68 -1.60 -13.00
N GLN A 173 10.05 -1.08 -14.05
CA GLN A 173 10.49 0.15 -14.74
C GLN A 173 10.36 1.37 -13.82
N ASP A 174 11.33 2.29 -13.90
CA ASP A 174 11.39 3.51 -13.08
C ASP A 174 10.89 4.77 -13.81
N VAL A 175 10.49 4.65 -15.08
CA VAL A 175 10.13 5.80 -15.95
C VAL A 175 9.10 6.72 -15.30
N ILE A 176 7.97 6.19 -14.84
CA ILE A 176 6.88 7.00 -14.28
C ILE A 176 7.25 7.57 -12.92
N VAL A 177 7.78 6.74 -12.02
CA VAL A 177 8.17 7.14 -10.66
C VAL A 177 9.29 8.19 -10.66
N ASN A 178 10.18 8.16 -11.66
CA ASN A 178 11.22 9.18 -11.86
C ASN A 178 10.67 10.53 -12.36
N LEU A 179 9.50 10.57 -13.01
CA LEU A 179 8.82 11.84 -13.31
C LEU A 179 8.36 12.55 -12.02
N VAL A 180 7.97 11.76 -11.01
CA VAL A 180 7.49 12.27 -9.72
C VAL A 180 8.65 12.74 -8.85
N VAL A 181 9.68 11.89 -8.68
CA VAL A 181 10.88 12.18 -7.89
C VAL A 181 12.10 11.80 -8.73
N PRO A 182 12.71 12.74 -9.47
CA PRO A 182 13.90 12.42 -10.26
C PRO A 182 15.09 12.11 -9.35
N SER A 183 16.12 11.42 -9.86
CA SER A 183 17.31 11.01 -9.07
C SER A 183 17.97 12.18 -8.33
N SER A 184 17.98 13.38 -8.92
CA SER A 184 18.49 14.62 -8.29
C SER A 184 17.74 15.03 -7.03
N HIS A 185 16.50 14.59 -6.86
CA HIS A 185 15.66 14.82 -5.69
C HIS A 185 15.63 13.62 -4.74
N ILE A 186 16.19 12.47 -5.12
CA ILE A 186 16.33 11.33 -4.21
C ILE A 186 17.37 11.67 -3.15
N GLN A 187 18.59 12.04 -3.54
CA GLN A 187 19.69 12.31 -2.59
C GLN A 187 19.28 13.26 -1.43
N PRO A 188 18.63 14.41 -1.67
CA PRO A 188 18.16 15.27 -0.58
C PRO A 188 17.22 14.60 0.42
N LEU A 189 16.44 13.58 0.05
CA LEU A 189 15.59 12.84 1.00
C LEU A 189 16.40 12.09 2.07
N PHE A 190 17.65 11.74 1.75
CA PHE A 190 18.54 10.97 2.61
C PHE A 190 19.52 11.85 3.37
N THR A 191 20.01 12.90 2.72
CA THR A 191 21.15 13.69 3.22
C THR A 191 20.74 15.03 3.84
N THR A 192 19.51 15.50 3.62
CA THR A 192 19.05 16.76 4.23
C THR A 192 19.00 16.59 5.75
N PRO A 193 19.67 17.47 6.53
CA PRO A 193 19.59 17.43 7.98
C PRO A 193 18.14 17.52 8.46
N SER A 194 17.88 16.90 9.61
CA SER A 194 16.55 16.96 10.23
C SER A 194 16.11 18.41 10.45
N PRO A 195 14.98 18.87 9.89
CA PRO A 195 14.40 20.14 10.28
C PRO A 195 14.00 20.13 11.76
N PRO A 196 14.14 21.27 12.47
CA PRO A 196 13.55 21.43 13.79
C PRO A 196 12.04 21.26 13.71
N ARG A 197 11.45 20.67 14.75
CA ARG A 197 10.00 20.50 14.82
C ARG A 197 9.29 21.86 14.78
N PRO A 198 8.38 22.10 13.82
CA PRO A 198 7.67 23.37 13.73
C PRO A 198 6.61 23.48 14.84
N SER A 199 6.19 24.71 15.14
CA SER A 199 5.10 24.99 16.09
C SER A 199 3.73 24.51 15.58
N SER A 200 3.58 24.40 14.26
CA SER A 200 2.40 23.87 13.56
C SER A 200 2.86 23.11 12.32
N SER A 201 2.18 21.99 12.02
CA SER A 201 2.33 21.27 10.77
C SER A 201 0.94 20.97 10.20
N PRO A 202 0.72 21.17 8.89
CA PRO A 202 -0.54 20.81 8.27
C PRO A 202 -0.71 19.29 8.25
N SER A 203 -1.94 18.83 8.48
CA SER A 203 -2.27 17.41 8.33
C SER A 203 -2.24 16.96 6.87
N LEU A 204 -2.12 15.66 6.63
CA LEU A 204 -2.22 15.05 5.30
C LEU A 204 -3.53 15.44 4.61
N LEU A 205 -4.65 15.48 5.35
CA LEU A 205 -5.94 15.95 4.83
C LEU A 205 -5.89 17.42 4.43
N SER A 206 -5.30 18.31 5.24
CA SER A 206 -5.17 19.72 4.92
C SER A 206 -4.30 19.95 3.67
N ILE A 207 -3.23 19.18 3.52
CA ILE A 207 -2.39 19.21 2.31
C ILE A 207 -3.20 18.70 1.11
N TYR A 208 -3.96 17.62 1.25
CA TYR A 208 -4.80 17.11 0.17
C TYR A 208 -5.90 18.11 -0.24
N THR A 209 -6.56 18.78 0.71
CA THR A 209 -7.50 19.88 0.43
C THR A 209 -6.83 21.01 -0.38
N SER A 210 -5.57 21.32 -0.07
CA SER A 210 -4.78 22.28 -0.86
C SER A 210 -4.54 21.79 -2.29
N ILE A 211 -4.30 20.49 -2.48
CA ILE A 211 -4.14 19.86 -3.79
C ILE A 211 -5.43 19.93 -4.61
N LEU A 212 -6.59 19.67 -3.99
CA LEU A 212 -7.89 19.76 -4.66
C LEU A 212 -8.12 21.14 -5.29
N SER A 213 -7.64 22.19 -4.62
CA SER A 213 -7.80 23.59 -5.03
C SER A 213 -6.65 24.13 -5.88
N SER A 214 -5.57 23.37 -6.08
CA SER A 214 -4.39 23.83 -6.83
C SER A 214 -4.71 24.02 -8.32
N PRO A 215 -4.49 25.22 -8.88
CA PRO A 215 -4.59 25.44 -10.33
C PRO A 215 -3.54 24.65 -11.11
N THR A 216 -2.34 24.48 -10.53
CA THR A 216 -1.23 23.73 -11.14
C THR A 216 -1.53 22.25 -11.24
N LEU A 217 -2.09 21.65 -10.17
CA LEU A 217 -2.42 20.22 -10.11
C LEU A 217 -3.82 19.91 -10.67
N LYS A 218 -4.32 20.74 -11.60
CA LYS A 218 -5.57 20.45 -12.29
C LYS A 218 -5.42 19.18 -13.15
N PRO A 219 -6.35 18.19 -13.03
CA PRO A 219 -6.36 17.03 -13.91
C PRO A 219 -6.61 17.41 -15.36
N GLN A 220 -6.18 16.55 -16.28
CA GLN A 220 -6.60 16.64 -17.69
C GLN A 220 -8.11 16.39 -17.82
N PRO A 221 -8.77 16.80 -18.93
CA PRO A 221 -10.16 16.41 -19.19
C PRO A 221 -10.36 14.89 -19.06
N TYR A 222 -11.56 14.47 -18.65
CA TYR A 222 -11.88 13.05 -18.55
C TYR A 222 -11.78 12.38 -19.92
N ASP A 223 -11.12 11.22 -19.96
CA ASP A 223 -11.03 10.38 -21.13
C ASP A 223 -11.17 8.91 -20.68
N PRO A 224 -12.33 8.27 -20.93
CA PRO A 224 -12.58 6.89 -20.50
C PRO A 224 -11.68 5.87 -21.22
N GLU A 225 -11.08 6.23 -22.36
CA GLU A 225 -10.16 5.37 -23.12
C GLU A 225 -8.70 5.56 -22.67
N SER A 226 -8.42 6.48 -21.76
CA SER A 226 -7.08 6.76 -21.28
C SER A 226 -6.49 5.56 -20.53
N MET A 227 -5.27 5.16 -20.88
CA MET A 227 -4.57 4.07 -20.21
C MET A 227 -3.96 4.55 -18.88
N VAL A 228 -3.91 3.66 -17.89
CA VAL A 228 -3.36 3.95 -16.54
C VAL A 228 -2.00 4.64 -16.58
N ASN A 229 -1.08 4.20 -17.45
CA ASN A 229 0.25 4.80 -17.55
C ASN A 229 0.20 6.26 -18.03
N ASP A 230 -0.75 6.61 -18.91
CA ASP A 230 -0.93 7.96 -19.41
C ASP A 230 -1.59 8.86 -18.37
N GLN A 231 -2.54 8.31 -17.60
CA GLN A 231 -3.13 8.97 -16.43
C GLN A 231 -2.05 9.29 -15.38
N LEU A 232 -1.17 8.34 -15.06
CA LEU A 232 -0.07 8.53 -14.12
C LEU A 232 0.92 9.59 -14.62
N LYS A 233 1.36 9.54 -15.88
CA LYS A 233 2.30 10.52 -16.45
C LYS A 233 1.71 11.94 -16.46
N SER A 234 0.53 12.10 -17.05
CA SER A 234 -0.11 13.41 -17.25
C SER A 234 -0.48 14.12 -15.93
N SER A 235 -0.61 13.36 -14.83
CA SER A 235 -0.85 13.91 -13.50
C SER A 235 0.37 14.61 -12.87
N VAL A 236 1.58 14.37 -13.39
CA VAL A 236 2.85 14.94 -12.87
C VAL A 236 3.69 15.67 -13.92
N GLU A 237 3.22 15.77 -15.17
CA GLU A 237 3.88 16.50 -16.24
C GLU A 237 4.06 18.01 -15.97
N GLY A 238 5.11 18.59 -16.56
CA GLY A 238 5.42 20.02 -16.45
C GLY A 238 5.69 20.44 -15.00
N PRO A 239 5.06 21.52 -14.49
CA PRO A 239 5.28 21.99 -13.12
C PRO A 239 4.62 21.10 -12.05
N LYS A 240 3.75 20.14 -12.43
CA LYS A 240 2.93 19.37 -11.48
C LYS A 240 3.76 18.53 -10.52
N ALA A 241 4.80 17.84 -10.99
CA ALA A 241 5.67 17.05 -10.11
C ALA A 241 6.34 17.92 -9.04
N ALA A 242 6.84 19.10 -9.42
CA ALA A 242 7.50 20.02 -8.49
C ALA A 242 6.51 20.59 -7.46
N GLU A 243 5.31 20.98 -7.92
CA GLU A 243 4.23 21.45 -7.05
C GLU A 243 3.82 20.37 -6.04
N LEU A 244 3.63 19.12 -6.50
CA LEU A 244 3.29 17.99 -5.63
C LEU A 244 4.37 17.78 -4.56
N ARG A 245 5.65 17.73 -4.94
CA ARG A 245 6.76 17.59 -3.99
C ARG A 245 6.80 18.75 -2.99
N GLY A 246 6.57 19.99 -3.45
CA GLY A 246 6.51 21.17 -2.60
C GLY A 246 5.37 21.11 -1.58
N MET A 247 4.18 20.69 -2.01
CA MET A 247 3.02 20.55 -1.12
C MET A 247 3.22 19.47 -0.06
N VAL A 248 3.68 18.28 -0.46
CA VAL A 248 4.00 17.18 0.49
C VAL A 248 5.17 17.56 1.39
N GLY A 249 6.10 18.39 0.92
CA GLY A 249 7.22 18.91 1.68
C GLY A 249 6.83 19.66 2.97
N ARG A 250 5.59 20.18 3.04
CA ARG A 250 5.03 20.85 4.22
C ARG A 250 4.64 19.88 5.35
N TRP A 251 4.48 18.59 5.07
CA TRP A 251 4.21 17.59 6.09
C TRP A 251 5.47 17.37 6.93
N SER A 252 5.41 17.75 8.20
CA SER A 252 6.57 17.71 9.09
C SER A 252 6.92 16.27 9.44
N LEU A 253 8.23 16.01 9.46
CA LEU A 253 8.82 14.73 9.80
C LEU A 253 10.15 14.98 10.51
N SER A 254 10.20 15.67 11.65
CA SER A 254 11.42 15.87 12.47
C SER A 254 11.99 14.55 13.01
N ASP A 255 13.18 14.56 13.63
CA ASP A 255 13.75 13.34 14.24
C ASP A 255 12.83 12.79 15.33
N GLU A 256 12.23 13.66 16.14
CA GLU A 256 11.26 13.27 17.16
C GLU A 256 10.01 12.63 16.55
N GLU A 257 9.55 13.14 15.40
CA GLU A 257 8.35 12.64 14.71
C GLU A 257 8.56 11.32 13.97
N VAL A 258 9.81 10.91 13.73
CA VAL A 258 10.15 9.61 13.12
C VAL A 258 10.87 8.65 14.07
N ALA A 259 11.12 9.08 15.31
CA ALA A 259 11.65 8.26 16.38
C ALA A 259 10.67 7.13 16.77
N ASP A 260 11.16 6.17 17.54
CA ASP A 260 10.33 5.09 18.06
C ASP A 260 9.36 5.58 19.13
N GLY A 261 8.20 4.93 19.19
CA GLY A 261 7.19 5.14 20.22
C GLY A 261 5.94 5.87 19.73
N PRO A 262 4.94 6.04 20.63
CA PRO A 262 3.61 6.54 20.28
C PRO A 262 3.60 7.95 19.68
N GLU A 263 4.49 8.83 20.17
CA GLU A 263 4.59 10.23 19.70
C GLU A 263 5.51 10.41 18.48
N GLY A 264 6.24 9.35 18.10
CA GLY A 264 7.11 9.34 16.92
C GLY A 264 6.40 8.81 15.69
N TRP A 265 7.01 7.85 14.98
CA TRP A 265 6.49 7.39 13.70
C TRP A 265 5.10 6.72 13.82
N GLN A 266 4.73 6.20 14.99
CA GLN A 266 3.40 5.60 15.22
C GLN A 266 2.28 6.64 15.10
N LYS A 267 2.51 7.88 15.57
CA LYS A 267 1.55 8.98 15.38
C LYS A 267 1.38 9.34 13.91
N LYS A 268 2.49 9.39 13.15
CA LYS A 268 2.46 9.61 11.70
C LYS A 268 1.74 8.48 10.98
N PHE A 269 1.99 7.23 11.36
CA PHE A 269 1.29 6.07 10.84
C PHE A 269 -0.22 6.12 11.11
N ASN A 270 -0.65 6.52 12.30
CA ASN A 270 -2.07 6.69 12.63
C ASN A 270 -2.74 7.76 11.74
N GLU A 271 -2.04 8.85 11.43
CA GLU A 271 -2.51 9.85 10.47
C GLU A 271 -2.64 9.29 9.05
N ILE A 272 -1.64 8.52 8.59
CA ILE A 272 -1.68 7.83 7.30
C ILE A 272 -2.87 6.87 7.24
N ALA A 273 -3.09 6.07 8.28
CA ALA A 273 -4.17 5.08 8.36
C ALA A 273 -5.56 5.71 8.18
N VAL A 274 -5.82 6.85 8.82
CA VAL A 274 -7.06 7.62 8.61
C VAL A 274 -7.13 8.14 7.17
N PHE A 275 -6.06 8.77 6.70
CA PHE A 275 -6.04 9.40 5.38
C PHE A 275 -6.27 8.40 4.24
N VAL A 276 -5.56 7.28 4.21
CA VAL A 276 -5.71 6.26 3.14
C VAL A 276 -7.05 5.53 3.21
N THR A 277 -7.64 5.38 4.41
CA THR A 277 -9.00 4.83 4.55
C THR A 277 -10.03 5.75 3.93
N LEU A 278 -9.91 7.06 4.17
CA LEU A 278 -10.79 8.06 3.54
C LEU A 278 -10.57 8.14 2.03
N LEU A 279 -9.32 8.10 1.58
CA LEU A 279 -9.02 8.13 0.15
C LEU A 279 -9.62 6.92 -0.59
N ALA A 280 -9.58 5.73 0.02
CA ALA A 280 -10.14 4.52 -0.56
C ALA A 280 -11.69 4.48 -0.52
N CYS A 281 -12.32 4.90 0.59
CA CYS A 281 -13.74 4.63 0.84
C CYS A 281 -14.63 5.87 0.95
N ALA A 282 -14.08 7.08 1.01
CA ALA A 282 -14.83 8.33 1.16
C ALA A 282 -14.79 9.21 -0.11
N THR A 283 -14.43 8.64 -1.25
CA THR A 283 -14.28 9.36 -2.54
C THR A 283 -15.45 9.15 -3.52
N GLY A 284 -16.51 8.48 -3.06
CA GLY A 284 -17.70 8.20 -3.86
C GLY A 284 -18.65 9.40 -4.07
N ARG A 285 -19.88 9.12 -4.50
CA ARG A 285 -20.96 10.11 -4.66
C ARG A 285 -22.21 9.68 -3.90
N LYS A 286 -22.80 10.60 -3.13
CA LYS A 286 -24.08 10.36 -2.42
C LYS A 286 -25.19 10.05 -3.43
N GLY A 287 -25.94 8.97 -3.17
CA GLY A 287 -27.02 8.52 -4.05
C GLY A 287 -26.59 7.69 -5.27
N LYS A 288 -25.29 7.39 -5.40
CA LYS A 288 -24.75 6.42 -6.37
C LYS A 288 -24.30 5.15 -5.66
N ASP A 289 -24.08 4.08 -6.41
CA ASP A 289 -23.58 2.82 -5.88
C ASP A 289 -22.16 2.99 -5.30
N ILE A 290 -21.85 2.15 -4.29
CA ILE A 290 -20.54 2.16 -3.63
C ILE A 290 -19.48 1.62 -4.60
N ARG A 291 -18.50 2.47 -4.93
CA ARG A 291 -17.35 2.14 -5.77
C ARG A 291 -16.07 2.45 -5.02
N VAL A 292 -15.11 1.53 -5.09
CA VAL A 292 -13.78 1.67 -4.49
C VAL A 292 -12.74 1.59 -5.59
N ASP A 293 -11.97 2.66 -5.78
CA ASP A 293 -10.95 2.75 -6.82
C ASP A 293 -9.76 1.83 -6.53
N PHE A 294 -9.35 1.08 -7.55
CA PHE A 294 -8.25 0.12 -7.48
C PHE A 294 -6.96 0.75 -6.95
N PHE A 295 -6.56 1.93 -7.44
CA PHE A 295 -5.30 2.57 -7.05
C PHE A 295 -5.39 3.23 -5.68
N LEU A 296 -6.55 3.81 -5.34
CA LEU A 296 -6.74 4.40 -4.01
C LEU A 296 -6.77 3.32 -2.92
N MET A 297 -7.40 2.17 -3.19
CA MET A 297 -7.32 1.00 -2.32
C MET A 297 -5.89 0.47 -2.20
N HIS A 298 -5.06 0.53 -3.25
CA HIS A 298 -3.64 0.15 -3.12
C HIS A 298 -2.89 1.00 -2.08
N THR A 299 -3.29 2.25 -1.84
CA THR A 299 -2.72 3.07 -0.75
C THR A 299 -3.12 2.54 0.64
N LEU A 300 -4.29 1.91 0.75
CA LEU A 300 -4.79 1.25 1.96
C LEU A 300 -4.08 -0.11 2.18
N THR A 301 -3.89 -0.91 1.14
CA THR A 301 -3.27 -2.24 1.26
C THR A 301 -1.76 -2.19 1.40
N SER A 302 -1.10 -1.12 0.94
CA SER A 302 0.35 -0.95 1.12
C SER A 302 0.71 -0.31 2.46
N SER A 303 -0.10 0.62 2.97
CA SER A 303 0.24 1.38 4.19
C SER A 303 0.41 0.52 5.42
N ILE A 304 -0.30 -0.61 5.54
CA ILE A 304 -0.15 -1.56 6.65
C ILE A 304 1.29 -2.07 6.84
N PHE A 305 2.14 -2.04 5.80
CA PHE A 305 3.53 -2.49 5.90
C PHE A 305 4.51 -1.42 6.41
N LEU A 306 4.10 -0.15 6.50
CA LEU A 306 4.98 0.92 7.01
C LEU A 306 5.65 0.58 8.36
N PRO A 307 4.95 0.04 9.38
CA PRO A 307 5.59 -0.42 10.62
C PRO A 307 6.74 -1.41 10.42
N ALA A 308 6.62 -2.34 9.46
CA ALA A 308 7.63 -3.35 9.19
C ALA A 308 8.92 -2.73 8.62
N TYR A 309 8.81 -1.69 7.81
CA TYR A 309 9.97 -0.90 7.38
C TYR A 309 10.51 0.00 8.49
N LEU A 310 9.65 0.83 9.08
CA LEU A 310 10.05 1.91 9.97
C LEU A 310 10.78 1.38 11.21
N SER A 311 10.33 0.26 11.77
CA SER A 311 10.99 -0.36 12.93
C SER A 311 12.42 -0.86 12.68
N ARG A 312 12.85 -1.00 11.42
CA ARG A 312 14.19 -1.50 11.05
C ARG A 312 15.14 -0.42 10.55
N LEU A 313 14.59 0.69 10.08
CA LEU A 313 15.37 1.73 9.41
C LEU A 313 15.87 2.78 10.41
N PRO A 314 17.03 3.42 10.17
CA PRO A 314 17.46 4.61 10.90
C PRO A 314 16.56 5.82 10.60
N LEU A 315 16.60 6.85 11.45
CA LEU A 315 15.70 8.01 11.39
C LEU A 315 15.68 8.72 10.03
N SER A 316 16.84 8.89 9.39
CA SER A 316 16.95 9.49 8.06
C SER A 316 16.20 8.69 7.00
N LEU A 317 16.34 7.37 7.00
CA LEU A 317 15.66 6.47 6.07
C LEU A 317 14.16 6.35 6.36
N ARG A 318 13.75 6.38 7.64
CA ARG A 318 12.32 6.46 8.02
C ARG A 318 11.66 7.69 7.42
N ARG A 319 12.32 8.84 7.54
CA ARG A 319 11.86 10.12 6.98
C ARG A 319 11.79 10.09 5.47
N ALA A 320 12.83 9.61 4.81
CA ALA A 320 12.86 9.44 3.35
C ALA A 320 11.70 8.55 2.88
N LEU A 321 11.50 7.40 3.53
CA LEU A 321 10.43 6.45 3.23
C LEU A 321 9.04 7.07 3.37
N LEU A 322 8.75 7.68 4.52
CA LEU A 322 7.46 8.35 4.76
C LEU A 322 7.20 9.45 3.72
N ARG A 323 8.21 10.26 3.42
CA ARG A 323 8.10 11.34 2.43
C ARG A 323 7.82 10.79 1.03
N ARG A 324 8.56 9.77 0.59
CA ARG A 324 8.39 9.14 -0.73
C ARG A 324 7.05 8.42 -0.86
N TYR A 325 6.64 7.72 0.19
CA TYR A 325 5.37 6.99 0.25
C TYR A 325 4.18 7.95 0.09
N ILE A 326 4.15 9.07 0.83
CA ILE A 326 3.05 10.05 0.71
C ILE A 326 3.04 10.76 -0.65
N ILE A 327 4.20 11.03 -1.24
CA ILE A 327 4.27 11.53 -2.62
C ILE A 327 3.57 10.55 -3.58
N GLU A 328 3.77 9.24 -3.41
CA GLU A 328 3.11 8.22 -4.26
C GLU A 328 1.61 8.14 -4.00
N VAL A 329 1.18 8.16 -2.74
CA VAL A 329 -0.25 8.16 -2.37
C VAL A 329 -0.98 9.33 -3.03
N PHE A 330 -0.40 10.53 -2.99
CA PHE A 330 -0.99 11.70 -3.63
C PHE A 330 -0.86 11.64 -5.15
N HIS A 331 0.21 11.07 -5.70
CA HIS A 331 0.34 10.84 -7.14
C HIS A 331 -0.78 9.96 -7.67
N PHE A 332 -1.13 8.86 -6.98
CA PHE A 332 -2.30 8.06 -7.32
C PHE A 332 -3.56 8.89 -7.25
N ALA A 333 -3.81 9.64 -6.17
CA ALA A 333 -4.99 10.50 -6.08
C ALA A 333 -5.10 11.49 -7.26
N LEU A 334 -3.99 12.10 -7.68
CA LEU A 334 -3.94 12.98 -8.85
C LEU A 334 -4.26 12.24 -10.15
N ALA A 335 -3.67 11.06 -10.36
CA ALA A 335 -3.93 10.23 -11.53
C ALA A 335 -5.40 9.76 -11.60
N ARG A 336 -6.07 9.67 -10.45
CA ARG A 336 -7.51 9.34 -10.36
C ARG A 336 -8.43 10.55 -10.46
N GLY A 337 -7.91 11.71 -10.86
CA GLY A 337 -8.70 12.93 -11.04
C GLY A 337 -8.92 13.73 -9.77
N ARG A 338 -8.04 13.61 -8.77
CA ARG A 338 -8.10 14.30 -7.45
C ARG A 338 -9.47 14.18 -6.76
N PRO A 339 -9.98 12.96 -6.51
CA PRO A 339 -11.32 12.80 -5.97
C PRO A 339 -11.51 13.52 -4.63
N PRO A 340 -12.61 14.28 -4.45
CA PRO A 340 -12.89 14.91 -3.18
C PRO A 340 -13.19 13.84 -2.12
N ILE A 341 -12.73 14.09 -0.90
CA ILE A 341 -13.07 13.25 0.26
C ILE A 341 -14.36 13.82 0.88
N ASP A 342 -15.38 12.98 1.02
CA ASP A 342 -16.63 13.28 1.75
C ASP A 342 -16.67 12.42 3.04
N PRO A 343 -16.27 12.99 4.19
CA PRO A 343 -16.30 12.28 5.46
C PRO A 343 -17.71 11.80 5.84
N GLU A 344 -18.77 12.51 5.45
CA GLU A 344 -20.14 12.08 5.75
C GLU A 344 -20.58 10.88 4.89
N LEU A 345 -20.00 10.70 3.70
CA LEU A 345 -20.29 9.56 2.84
C LEU A 345 -19.86 8.25 3.51
N ILE A 346 -18.63 8.16 4.01
CA ILE A 346 -18.17 6.94 4.70
C ILE A 346 -18.98 6.66 5.97
N MET A 347 -19.43 7.71 6.67
CA MET A 347 -20.31 7.57 7.83
C MET A 347 -21.76 7.16 7.47
N SER A 348 -22.15 7.28 6.20
CA SER A 348 -23.46 6.84 5.70
C SER A 348 -23.53 5.34 5.41
N TYR A 349 -22.38 4.67 5.24
CA TYR A 349 -22.34 3.22 5.03
C TYR A 349 -22.79 2.45 6.27
N ALA A 350 -23.22 1.21 6.08
CA ALA A 350 -23.71 0.37 7.17
C ALA A 350 -22.67 0.25 8.31
N LEU A 351 -23.10 0.56 9.54
CA LEU A 351 -22.27 0.40 10.73
C LEU A 351 -22.06 -1.07 11.11
N TYR A 352 -23.06 -1.91 10.83
CA TYR A 352 -23.03 -3.35 11.10
C TYR A 352 -23.24 -4.14 9.80
N PRO A 353 -22.25 -4.14 8.87
CA PRO A 353 -22.36 -4.91 7.64
C PRO A 353 -22.50 -6.40 7.98
N THR A 354 -23.56 -7.03 7.48
CA THR A 354 -23.76 -8.48 7.63
C THR A 354 -23.51 -9.17 6.31
N ILE A 355 -22.54 -10.08 6.30
CA ILE A 355 -22.36 -11.03 5.21
C ILE A 355 -23.16 -12.27 5.63
N ASN A 356 -24.18 -12.61 4.84
CA ASN A 356 -25.12 -13.68 5.18
C ASN A 356 -24.37 -15.00 5.36
N THR A 357 -24.31 -15.53 6.58
CA THR A 357 -24.00 -16.93 6.82
C THR A 357 -25.31 -17.71 6.75
N GLU A 358 -25.47 -18.55 5.72
CA GLU A 358 -26.65 -19.38 5.55
C GLU A 358 -26.88 -20.26 6.79
N GLY A 359 -28.11 -20.22 7.35
CA GLY A 359 -28.54 -21.06 8.47
C GLY A 359 -28.26 -20.52 9.88
N SER A 360 -27.36 -19.56 10.06
CA SER A 360 -27.06 -18.98 11.39
C SER A 360 -28.18 -18.04 11.87
N GLU A 361 -28.80 -17.31 10.94
CA GLU A 361 -29.91 -16.38 11.18
C GLU A 361 -31.15 -17.11 11.72
N GLU A 362 -31.53 -18.23 11.10
CA GLU A 362 -32.67 -19.05 11.50
C GLU A 362 -32.43 -19.71 12.87
N ALA A 363 -31.23 -20.23 13.11
CA ALA A 363 -30.85 -20.80 14.40
C ALA A 363 -30.86 -19.75 15.52
N LEU A 364 -30.36 -18.54 15.25
CA LEU A 364 -30.42 -17.41 16.19
C LEU A 364 -31.86 -16.98 16.47
N LYS A 365 -32.67 -16.82 15.41
CA LYS A 365 -34.11 -16.49 15.54
C LYS A 365 -34.82 -17.55 16.39
N GLN A 366 -34.47 -18.82 16.23
CA GLN A 366 -35.03 -19.90 17.03
C GLN A 366 -34.59 -19.85 18.50
N LEU A 367 -33.30 -19.62 18.79
CA LEU A 367 -32.80 -19.47 20.16
C LEU A 367 -33.44 -18.28 20.90
N VAL A 368 -33.61 -17.15 20.21
CA VAL A 368 -34.29 -15.97 20.75
C VAL A 368 -35.78 -16.27 20.99
N LYS A 369 -36.45 -16.93 20.03
CA LYS A 369 -37.85 -17.33 20.16
C LYS A 369 -38.09 -18.31 21.31
N GLU A 370 -37.13 -19.18 21.58
CA GLU A 370 -37.19 -20.18 22.67
C GLU A 370 -36.75 -19.63 24.04
N ASP A 371 -36.45 -18.33 24.17
CA ASP A 371 -35.93 -17.67 25.39
C ASP A 371 -34.65 -18.34 25.95
N LYS A 372 -33.87 -18.93 25.04
CA LYS A 372 -32.59 -19.61 25.36
C LYS A 372 -31.38 -18.74 25.04
N ALA A 373 -31.58 -17.61 24.38
CA ALA A 373 -30.52 -16.68 24.04
C ALA A 373 -30.19 -15.76 25.24
N LEU A 374 -28.91 -15.62 25.56
CA LEU A 374 -28.44 -14.65 26.55
C LEU A 374 -28.47 -13.19 26.05
N GLY A 375 -28.46 -13.00 24.72
CA GLY A 375 -28.59 -11.70 24.05
C GLY A 375 -29.87 -11.61 23.22
N LYS A 376 -30.21 -10.40 22.75
CA LYS A 376 -31.39 -10.15 21.89
C LYS A 376 -31.18 -10.63 20.45
N GLY A 377 -29.94 -10.95 20.07
CA GLY A 377 -29.59 -11.52 18.76
C GLY A 377 -29.64 -10.50 17.61
N THR A 378 -29.66 -9.21 17.94
CA THR A 378 -29.70 -8.13 16.95
C THR A 378 -28.32 -7.93 16.30
N LYS A 379 -28.26 -7.23 15.17
CA LYS A 379 -26.99 -7.01 14.44
C LYS A 379 -26.00 -6.18 15.27
N GLU A 380 -26.52 -5.28 16.11
CA GLU A 380 -25.77 -4.36 16.96
C GLU A 380 -25.04 -5.07 18.11
N GLU A 381 -25.53 -6.25 18.52
CA GLU A 381 -24.92 -7.06 19.59
C GLU A 381 -23.84 -8.02 19.06
N ARG A 382 -23.67 -8.12 17.73
CA ARG A 382 -22.69 -9.02 17.10
C ARG A 382 -21.34 -8.34 16.95
N ASN A 383 -20.25 -9.08 17.17
CA ASN A 383 -18.91 -8.62 16.79
C ASN A 383 -18.73 -8.82 15.28
N VAL A 384 -18.90 -7.74 14.53
CA VAL A 384 -18.89 -7.75 13.06
C VAL A 384 -17.52 -8.12 12.48
N TRP A 385 -16.42 -7.80 13.17
CA TRP A 385 -15.08 -8.10 12.67
C TRP A 385 -14.83 -9.59 12.51
N LEU A 386 -15.41 -10.44 13.37
CA LEU A 386 -15.27 -11.90 13.25
C LEU A 386 -15.87 -12.39 11.92
N SER A 387 -17.09 -11.95 11.59
CA SER A 387 -17.76 -12.33 10.35
C SER A 387 -17.07 -11.76 9.11
N LEU A 388 -16.60 -10.51 9.15
CA LEU A 388 -15.89 -9.90 8.01
C LEU A 388 -14.57 -10.59 7.74
N LEU A 389 -13.79 -10.93 8.78
CA LEU A 389 -12.53 -11.65 8.64
C LEU A 389 -12.75 -13.05 8.05
N GLU A 390 -13.68 -13.81 8.60
CA GLU A 390 -14.03 -15.16 8.10
C GLU A 390 -14.47 -15.09 6.63
N SER A 391 -15.33 -14.13 6.29
CA SER A 391 -15.82 -13.95 4.93
C SER A 391 -14.71 -13.51 3.97
N ALA A 392 -13.81 -12.62 4.39
CA ALA A 392 -12.76 -12.11 3.51
C ALA A 392 -11.76 -13.20 3.06
N MET A 393 -11.62 -14.29 3.82
CA MET A 393 -10.74 -15.41 3.48
C MET A 393 -11.20 -16.23 2.28
N ILE A 394 -12.47 -16.16 1.90
CA ILE A 394 -13.03 -16.92 0.77
C ILE A 394 -13.24 -16.07 -0.49
N TYR A 395 -12.91 -14.77 -0.45
CA TYR A 395 -12.98 -13.92 -1.63
C TYR A 395 -11.84 -14.27 -2.59
N PRO A 396 -12.11 -14.41 -3.90
CA PRO A 396 -11.08 -14.78 -4.88
C PRO A 396 -10.07 -13.65 -5.15
N ASP A 397 -10.40 -12.40 -4.78
CA ASP A 397 -9.52 -11.26 -4.98
C ASP A 397 -8.70 -10.96 -3.73
N SER A 398 -7.37 -11.16 -3.83
CA SER A 398 -6.44 -11.02 -2.72
C SER A 398 -6.39 -9.58 -2.13
N HIS A 399 -6.85 -8.57 -2.85
CA HIS A 399 -6.90 -7.20 -2.33
C HIS A 399 -7.99 -7.04 -1.27
N VAL A 400 -9.03 -7.88 -1.28
CA VAL A 400 -10.08 -7.86 -0.24
C VAL A 400 -9.47 -8.21 1.11
N ILE A 401 -8.82 -9.38 1.22
CA ILE A 401 -8.22 -9.80 2.51
C ILE A 401 -7.13 -8.82 2.97
N LYS A 402 -6.32 -8.26 2.04
CA LYS A 402 -5.34 -7.21 2.35
C LYS A 402 -6.02 -5.97 2.94
N SER A 403 -7.12 -5.52 2.32
CA SER A 403 -7.86 -4.33 2.77
C SER A 403 -8.53 -4.54 4.11
N ILE A 404 -9.22 -5.68 4.30
CA ILE A 404 -9.88 -6.01 5.58
C ILE A 404 -8.85 -6.13 6.69
N ARG A 405 -7.70 -6.77 6.42
CA ARG A 405 -6.58 -6.84 7.35
C ARG A 405 -6.06 -5.45 7.75
N SER A 406 -5.88 -4.53 6.80
CA SER A 406 -5.51 -3.12 7.09
C SER A 406 -6.53 -2.46 8.01
N LEU A 407 -7.81 -2.53 7.68
CA LEU A 407 -8.88 -1.85 8.41
C LEU A 407 -9.08 -2.40 9.82
N VAL A 408 -8.97 -3.72 9.99
CA VAL A 408 -9.00 -4.38 11.31
C VAL A 408 -7.87 -3.86 12.20
N HIS A 409 -6.65 -3.74 11.65
CA HIS A 409 -5.56 -3.17 12.42
C HIS A 409 -5.80 -1.71 12.79
N TYR A 410 -6.26 -0.89 11.84
CA TYR A 410 -6.50 0.52 12.12
C TYR A 410 -7.62 0.71 13.15
N ALA A 411 -8.65 -0.14 13.10
CA ALA A 411 -9.67 -0.20 14.14
C ALA A 411 -9.11 -0.61 15.50
N SER A 412 -8.11 -1.49 15.56
CA SER A 412 -7.45 -1.84 16.84
C SER A 412 -6.69 -0.66 17.46
N LEU A 413 -6.23 0.28 16.64
CA LEU A 413 -5.49 1.47 17.08
C LEU A 413 -6.40 2.66 17.37
N LEU A 414 -7.42 2.86 16.53
CA LEU A 414 -8.19 4.09 16.42
C LEU A 414 -9.71 3.88 16.47
N GLY A 415 -10.17 2.63 16.61
CA GLY A 415 -11.60 2.27 16.60
C GLY A 415 -12.39 2.82 17.78
N ASN A 416 -11.71 3.15 18.89
CA ASN A 416 -12.31 3.79 20.06
C ASN A 416 -12.25 5.33 20.02
N SER A 417 -11.72 5.92 18.95
CA SER A 417 -11.67 7.38 18.83
C SER A 417 -13.08 7.97 18.80
N PRO A 418 -13.40 8.95 19.66
CA PRO A 418 -14.69 9.63 19.61
C PRO A 418 -14.82 10.49 18.36
N ALA A 419 -16.03 10.99 18.09
CA ALA A 419 -16.28 11.93 17.00
C ALA A 419 -15.31 13.14 17.08
N GLY A 420 -14.59 13.40 15.99
CA GLY A 420 -13.57 14.46 15.89
C GLY A 420 -12.25 14.15 16.62
N GLY A 421 -12.09 12.94 17.15
CA GLY A 421 -10.90 12.47 17.86
C GLY A 421 -9.86 11.78 16.97
N LEU A 422 -10.10 11.66 15.67
CA LEU A 422 -9.18 11.01 14.74
C LEU A 422 -8.04 11.96 14.31
N PRO A 423 -6.84 11.43 14.04
CA PRO A 423 -5.76 12.19 13.43
C PRO A 423 -6.19 12.88 12.12
N GLY A 424 -5.72 14.10 11.90
CA GLY A 424 -6.00 14.86 10.68
C GLY A 424 -7.37 15.56 10.62
N THR A 425 -8.23 15.45 11.65
CA THR A 425 -9.54 16.13 11.69
C THR A 425 -9.44 17.65 11.48
N TYR A 426 -8.39 18.29 11.98
CA TYR A 426 -8.20 19.75 11.93
C TYR A 426 -7.02 20.13 11.01
N ASN A 427 -7.03 21.37 10.51
CA ASN A 427 -5.97 21.89 9.63
C ASN A 427 -4.56 21.78 10.24
N GLU A 428 -4.43 22.04 11.54
CA GLU A 428 -3.15 22.06 12.27
C GLU A 428 -3.18 21.17 13.51
N GLU A 429 -2.07 20.50 13.83
CA GLU A 429 -1.93 19.66 15.03
C GLU A 429 -2.21 20.44 16.35
N GLY A 430 -3.03 19.89 17.26
CA GLY A 430 -3.31 20.42 18.62
C GLY A 430 -4.80 20.38 19.01
N LYS A 431 -5.12 20.31 20.32
CA LYS A 431 -6.49 20.06 20.84
C LYS A 431 -7.38 21.31 20.89
N GLY A 432 -8.44 21.30 20.06
CA GLY A 432 -9.84 21.49 20.47
C GLY A 432 -10.27 22.76 21.21
N ALA A 433 -10.20 23.92 20.56
CA ALA A 433 -11.22 25.00 20.61
C ALA A 433 -10.88 26.04 19.52
N GLY A 434 -11.78 26.26 18.55
CA GLY A 434 -11.59 27.28 17.50
C GLY A 434 -10.76 26.87 16.26
N LYS A 435 -10.46 25.58 16.08
CA LYS A 435 -9.74 25.08 14.90
C LYS A 435 -10.70 24.69 13.79
N GLU A 436 -10.35 25.08 12.56
CA GLU A 436 -11.06 24.71 11.34
C GLU A 436 -10.80 23.25 10.96
N GLU A 437 -11.85 22.55 10.51
CA GLU A 437 -11.74 21.18 10.01
C GLU A 437 -10.87 21.12 8.75
N ALA A 438 -10.01 20.11 8.62
CA ALA A 438 -9.19 19.94 7.41
C ALA A 438 -10.03 19.66 6.15
N VAL A 439 -11.15 18.97 6.36
CA VAL A 439 -12.22 18.73 5.40
C VAL A 439 -13.54 18.83 6.16
N LYS A 440 -14.53 19.54 5.60
CA LYS A 440 -15.85 19.68 6.22
C LYS A 440 -16.45 18.31 6.54
N GLY A 441 -16.89 18.12 7.79
CA GLY A 441 -17.54 16.88 8.25
C GLY A 441 -16.61 15.93 9.00
N MET A 442 -15.30 16.17 9.02
CA MET A 442 -14.33 15.39 9.80
C MET A 442 -14.65 15.35 11.31
N ILE A 443 -15.32 16.36 11.86
CA ILE A 443 -15.73 16.39 13.28
C ILE A 443 -16.78 15.32 13.61
N LYS A 444 -17.48 14.78 12.60
CA LYS A 444 -18.46 13.71 12.76
C LYS A 444 -17.83 12.32 12.70
N LEU A 445 -16.57 12.20 12.27
CA LEU A 445 -15.92 10.91 12.12
C LEU A 445 -15.44 10.41 13.47
N ASP A 446 -15.76 9.16 13.74
CA ASP A 446 -15.29 8.39 14.87
C ASP A 446 -14.59 7.12 14.38
N GLY A 447 -14.07 6.32 15.30
CA GLY A 447 -13.38 5.07 14.98
C GLY A 447 -14.23 4.04 14.22
N SER A 448 -15.56 4.19 14.12
CA SER A 448 -16.41 3.29 13.33
C SER A 448 -16.16 3.38 11.82
N MET A 449 -15.48 4.43 11.35
CA MET A 449 -15.17 4.59 9.91
C MET A 449 -14.42 3.39 9.31
N PHE A 450 -13.56 2.71 10.08
CA PHE A 450 -12.82 1.54 9.59
C PHE A 450 -13.75 0.34 9.35
N LEU A 451 -14.73 0.15 10.23
CA LEU A 451 -15.74 -0.91 10.08
C LEU A 451 -16.67 -0.64 8.89
N ARG A 452 -17.06 0.62 8.73
CA ARG A 452 -17.88 1.09 7.60
C ARG A 452 -17.14 0.94 6.26
N ALA A 453 -15.84 1.29 6.23
CA ALA A 453 -14.98 1.05 5.07
C ALA A 453 -14.90 -0.43 4.71
N ALA A 454 -14.76 -1.31 5.71
CA ALA A 454 -14.69 -2.75 5.48
C ALA A 454 -15.98 -3.27 4.84
N GLY A 455 -17.14 -2.84 5.35
CA GLY A 455 -18.44 -3.14 4.74
C GLY A 455 -18.56 -2.63 3.30
N ALA A 456 -18.08 -1.42 3.02
CA ALA A 456 -18.10 -0.83 1.68
C ALA A 456 -17.27 -1.66 0.68
N ILE A 457 -16.04 -2.03 1.05
CA ILE A 457 -15.15 -2.84 0.22
C ILE A 457 -15.78 -4.21 -0.09
N MET A 458 -16.32 -4.89 0.92
CA MET A 458 -16.91 -6.22 0.71
C MET A 458 -18.21 -6.17 -0.08
N THR A 459 -18.94 -5.05 -0.01
CA THR A 459 -20.10 -4.76 -0.86
C THR A 459 -19.68 -4.56 -2.31
N THR A 460 -18.65 -3.75 -2.57
CA THR A 460 -18.13 -3.51 -3.93
C THR A 460 -17.63 -4.80 -4.59
N MET A 461 -16.97 -5.68 -3.85
CA MET A 461 -16.40 -6.90 -4.42
C MET A 461 -17.37 -8.08 -4.50
N ALA A 462 -18.44 -8.06 -3.71
CA ALA A 462 -19.48 -9.08 -3.59
C ALA A 462 -18.95 -10.51 -3.26
N PRO A 463 -19.51 -11.23 -2.26
CA PRO A 463 -19.01 -12.56 -1.87
C PRO A 463 -18.98 -13.61 -3.00
N GLY A 464 -19.83 -13.47 -4.02
CA GLY A 464 -19.89 -14.38 -5.18
C GLY A 464 -18.84 -14.10 -6.27
N GLY A 465 -17.89 -13.18 -6.06
CA GLY A 465 -16.84 -12.84 -7.03
C GLY A 465 -17.33 -12.06 -8.26
N GLN A 466 -18.55 -11.51 -8.20
CA GLN A 466 -19.15 -10.74 -9.30
C GLN A 466 -18.81 -9.24 -9.26
N GLY A 467 -18.24 -8.76 -8.14
CA GLY A 467 -17.81 -7.38 -8.01
C GLY A 467 -16.42 -7.13 -8.60
N ALA A 468 -16.12 -5.86 -8.84
CA ALA A 468 -14.84 -5.43 -9.40
C ALA A 468 -14.40 -4.10 -8.79
N TRP A 469 -13.09 -3.94 -8.64
CA TRP A 469 -12.48 -2.67 -8.27
C TRP A 469 -12.70 -1.64 -9.37
N ASP A 470 -12.96 -0.41 -8.95
CA ASP A 470 -13.19 0.67 -9.89
C ASP A 470 -11.91 1.11 -10.60
N ARG A 471 -12.01 1.38 -11.91
CA ARG A 471 -10.89 1.86 -12.74
C ARG A 471 -11.22 3.12 -13.55
N SER A 472 -12.37 3.76 -13.36
CA SER A 472 -12.83 4.87 -14.21
C SER A 472 -12.45 6.27 -13.69
N GLN A 473 -11.50 6.39 -12.74
CA GLN A 473 -11.03 7.65 -12.17
C GLN A 473 -12.15 8.41 -11.43
N LEU A 474 -12.51 7.95 -10.23
CA LEU A 474 -13.63 8.47 -9.42
C LEU A 474 -13.61 9.98 -9.10
N GLY A 475 -12.52 10.70 -9.41
CA GLY A 475 -12.44 12.14 -9.26
C GLY A 475 -13.16 12.95 -10.34
N TYR A 476 -13.49 12.35 -11.48
CA TYR A 476 -14.28 12.99 -12.55
C TYR A 476 -15.76 12.78 -12.31
N ASP A 477 -16.60 13.78 -12.61
CA ASP A 477 -18.05 13.65 -12.45
C ASP A 477 -18.64 12.78 -13.56
N GLU A 478 -18.07 12.85 -14.75
CA GLU A 478 -18.39 12.03 -15.93
C GLU A 478 -18.18 10.53 -15.68
N ALA A 479 -17.31 10.16 -14.74
CA ALA A 479 -17.12 8.78 -14.32
C ALA A 479 -18.35 8.19 -13.57
N TRP A 480 -19.30 9.03 -13.16
CA TRP A 480 -20.49 8.67 -12.39
C TRP A 480 -21.81 8.79 -13.17
N GLU A 481 -21.75 9.23 -14.43
CA GLU A 481 -22.87 9.24 -15.37
C GLU A 481 -23.08 7.84 -15.96
#